data_AF-A0A1Q7WPQ0-F1
#
_entry.id   AF-A0A1Q7WPQ0-F1
#
_cell.length_a   1.000
_cell.length_b   1.000
_cell.length_c   1.000
_cell.angle_alpha   90.00
_cell.angle_beta   90.00
_cell.angle_gamma   90.00
#
_symmetry.space_group_name_H-M   'P 1'
#
loop_
_entity.id
_entity.type
_entity.pdbx_description
1 polymer ?
#
loop_
_entity_poly.entity_id
_entity_poly.type
_entity_poly.pdbx_seq_one_letter_code
_entity_poly.pdbx_strand_id
1 'polypeptide(L)' 'MPLIVSDELLSSLGISEEELRREVAIMLFQRERLTLAQASRLAGLVRVEFQKLLAARHIPIHY' A
#
# COMPACT_ATOMS: atom_id res chain seq x y z
N MET A 1 -0.62 -15.63 12.61
CA MET A 1 -1.53 -14.79 13.42
C MET A 1 -2.00 -13.62 12.56
N PRO A 2 -3.30 -13.33 12.47
CA PRO A 2 -3.79 -12.16 11.72
C PRO A 2 -3.47 -10.86 12.47
N LEU A 3 -3.16 -9.80 11.73
CA LEU A 3 -3.14 -8.43 12.24
C LEU A 3 -4.50 -7.81 11.94
N ILE A 4 -5.23 -7.37 12.97
CA ILE A 4 -6.57 -6.78 12.83
C ILE A 4 -6.47 -5.30 13.25
N VAL A 5 -7.00 -4.42 12.41
CA VAL A 5 -7.12 -2.98 12.67
C VAL A 5 -8.59 -2.69 12.92
N SER A 6 -8.92 -1.93 13.98
CA SER A 6 -10.32 -1.62 14.31
C SER A 6 -10.89 -0.50 13.44
N ASP A 7 -12.18 -0.61 13.12
CA ASP A 7 -12.90 0.43 12.36
C ASP A 7 -12.95 1.77 13.11
N GLU A 8 -12.97 1.74 14.44
CA GLU A 8 -12.89 2.92 15.30
C GLU A 8 -11.59 3.70 15.06
N LEU A 9 -10.46 3.00 14.94
CA LEU A 9 -9.18 3.62 14.66
C LEU A 9 -9.17 4.23 13.25
N LEU A 10 -9.62 3.48 12.25
CA LEU A 10 -9.72 3.97 10.87
C LEU A 10 -10.61 5.23 10.78
N SER A 11 -11.76 5.21 11.46
CA SER A 11 -12.69 6.34 11.53
C SER A 11 -12.06 7.55 12.21
N SER A 12 -11.32 7.34 13.30
CA SER A 12 -10.63 8.42 14.02
C SER A 12 -9.52 9.09 13.19
N LEU A 13 -8.88 8.32 12.30
CA LEU A 13 -7.85 8.78 11.37
C LEU A 13 -8.44 9.37 10.08
N GLY A 14 -9.74 9.19 9.83
CA GLY A 14 -10.40 9.61 8.59
C GLY A 14 -9.91 8.86 7.35
N ILE A 15 -9.42 7.63 7.51
CA ILE A 15 -8.89 6.81 6.41
C ILE A 15 -9.73 5.55 6.22
N SER A 16 -9.85 5.09 4.98
CA SER A 16 -10.48 3.79 4.69
C SER A 16 -9.50 2.65 4.90
N GLU A 17 -10.02 1.42 5.02
CA GLU A 17 -9.19 0.21 5.04
C GLU A 17 -8.33 0.11 3.77
N GLU A 18 -8.89 0.47 2.61
CA GLU A 18 -8.17 0.47 1.34
C GLU A 18 -7.01 1.46 1.33
N GLU A 19 -7.23 2.67 1.87
CA GLU A 19 -6.20 3.70 1.99
C GLU A 19 -5.04 3.17 2.84
N LEU A 20 -5.35 2.65 4.04
CA LEU A 20 -4.32 2.10 4.95
C LEU A 20 -3.58 0.94 4.29
N ARG A 21 -4.29 0.05 3.60
CA ARG A 21 -3.69 -1.09 2.89
C ARG A 21 -2.71 -0.62 1.81
N ARG A 22 -3.05 0.43 1.06
CA ARG A 22 -2.16 1.05 0.06
C ARG A 22 -0.94 1.69 0.72
N GLU A 23 -1.10 2.40 1.84
CA GLU A 23 0.02 2.97 2.60
C GLU A 23 0.99 1.89 3.07
N VAL A 24 0.48 0.78 3.63
CA VAL A 24 1.32 -0.34 4.07
C VAL A 24 2.05 -0.99 2.88
N ALA A 25 1.36 -1.17 1.75
CA ALA A 25 1.97 -1.71 0.54
C ALA A 25 3.10 -0.83 0.00
N ILE A 26 2.90 0.49 -0.02
CA ILE A 26 3.92 1.47 -0.44
C ILE A 26 5.10 1.43 0.53
N MET A 27 4.86 1.49 1.85
CA MET A 27 5.91 1.46 2.86
C MET A 27 6.78 0.21 2.74
N LEU A 28 6.16 -0.96 2.55
CA LEU A 28 6.89 -2.22 2.42
C LEU A 28 7.65 -2.34 1.08
N PHE A 29 7.12 -1.76 0.01
CA PHE A 29 7.82 -1.64 -1.27
C PHE A 29 9.07 -0.75 -1.14
N GLN A 30 8.93 0.46 -0.56
CA GLN A 30 10.03 1.41 -0.36
C GLN A 30 11.13 0.86 0.55
N ARG A 31 10.78 -0.05 1.46
CA ARG A 31 11.74 -0.74 2.34
C ARG A 31 12.34 -2.01 1.70
N GLU A 32 12.12 -2.22 0.41
CA GLU A 32 12.59 -3.39 -0.35
C GLU A 32 12.14 -4.73 0.27
N ARG A 33 11.03 -4.72 1.03
CA ARG A 33 10.46 -5.93 1.66
C ARG A 33 9.49 -6.64 0.73
N LEU A 34 8.89 -5.91 -0.20
CA LEU A 34 8.00 -6.45 -1.22
C LEU A 34 8.48 -6.04 -2.60
N THR A 35 8.47 -7.00 -3.52
CA THR A 35 8.57 -6.71 -4.96
C THR A 35 7.36 -5.90 -5.42
N LEU A 36 7.48 -5.24 -6.58
CA LEU A 36 6.38 -4.50 -7.20
C LEU A 36 5.09 -5.35 -7.32
N ALA A 37 5.22 -6.63 -7.70
CA ALA A 37 4.09 -7.54 -7.86
C ALA A 37 3.46 -7.95 -6.52
N GLN A 38 4.25 -8.09 -5.46
CA GLN A 38 3.72 -8.38 -4.12
C GLN A 38 3.02 -7.16 -3.52
N ALA A 39 3.64 -5.99 -3.66
CA ALA A 39 3.07 -4.73 -3.17
C ALA A 39 1.77 -4.36 -3.90
N SER A 40 1.68 -4.56 -5.22
CA SER A 40 0.42 -4.32 -5.95
C SER A 40 -0.71 -5.22 -5.46
N ARG A 41 -0.42 -6.51 -5.22
CA ARG A 41 -1.42 -7.44 -4.66
C ARG A 41 -1.86 -7.03 -3.26
N LEU A 42 -0.93 -6.62 -2.40
CA LEU A 42 -1.27 -6.13 -1.07
C LEU A 42 -2.13 -4.87 -1.16
N ALA A 43 -1.81 -3.92 -2.06
CA ALA A 43 -2.59 -2.71 -2.28
C ALA A 43 -4.00 -2.96 -2.87
N GLY A 44 -4.32 -4.19 -3.29
CA GLY A 44 -5.57 -4.51 -3.98
C GLY A 44 -5.63 -3.93 -5.39
N LEU A 45 -4.48 -3.69 -6.03
CA LEU A 45 -4.36 -3.04 -7.33
C LEU A 45 -3.69 -3.94 -8.35
N VAL A 46 -4.03 -3.78 -9.63
CA VAL A 46 -3.21 -4.39 -10.69
C VAL A 46 -1.86 -3.69 -10.77
N ARG A 47 -0.84 -4.36 -11.32
CA ARG A 47 0.54 -3.85 -11.31
C ARG A 47 0.67 -2.45 -11.91
N VAL A 48 -0.04 -2.17 -13.01
CA VAL A 48 0.00 -0.87 -13.70
C VAL A 48 -0.61 0.25 -12.85
N GLU A 49 -1.68 -0.02 -12.10
CA GLU A 49 -2.30 0.96 -11.20
C GLU A 49 -1.37 1.27 -10.02
N PHE A 50 -0.73 0.24 -9.47
CA PHE A 50 0.25 0.44 -8.41
C PHE A 50 1.46 1.24 -8.89
N GLN A 51 1.95 1.00 -10.10
CA GLN A 51 3.00 1.82 -10.71
C GLN A 51 2.57 3.29 -10.86
N LYS A 52 1.33 3.56 -11.29
CA LYS A 52 0.78 4.93 -11.36
C LYS A 52 0.69 5.57 -9.97
N LEU A 53 0.28 4.80 -8.95
CA LEU A 53 0.23 5.26 -7.57
C LEU A 53 1.62 5.66 -7.05
N LEU A 54 2.64 4.84 -7.31
CA LEU A 54 4.04 5.16 -6.96
C LEU A 54 4.51 6.42 -7.69
N ALA A 55 4.24 6.52 -9.00
CA ALA A 55 4.62 7.67 -9.81
C ALA A 55 3.96 8.98 -9.34
N ALA A 56 2.67 8.95 -9.01
CA ALA A 56 1.93 10.10 -8.47
C ALA A 56 2.52 10.60 -7.14
N ARG A 57 3.21 9.73 -6.41
CA ARG A 57 3.88 10.03 -5.13
C ARG A 57 5.39 10.21 -5.27
N HIS A 58 5.91 10.30 -6.50
CA HIS A 58 7.34 10.45 -6.80
C HIS A 58 8.20 9.34 -6.20
N ILE A 59 7.65 8.12 -6.07
CA ILE A 59 8.36 6.96 -5.57
C ILE A 59 8.96 6.23 -6.77
N PRO A 60 10.31 6.16 -6.87
CA PRO A 60 10.94 5.52 -7.99
C PRO A 60 10.72 4.00 -7.95
N ILE A 61 10.47 3.43 -9.12
CA ILE A 61 10.45 1.98 -9.33
C ILE A 61 11.90 1.59 -9.65
N HIS A 62 12.78 1.64 -8.66
CA HIS A 62 14.13 1.10 -8.84
C HIS A 62 14.06 -0.44 -8.83
N TYR A 63 14.95 -1.05 -9.61
CA TYR A 63 15.14 -2.49 -9.72
C TYR A 63 16.47 -2.87 -9.09
#